data_AF-A0A356TH56-F1
#
_entry.id   AF-A0A356TH56-F1
#
_cell.length_a   1.000
_cell.length_b   1.000
_cell.length_c   1.000
_cell.angle_alpha   90.00
_cell.angle_beta   90.00
_cell.angle_gamma   90.00
#
_symmetry.space_group_name_H-M   'P 1'
#
loop_
_entity.id
_entity.type
_entity.pdbx_description
1 polymer ?
#
loop_
_entity_poly.entity_id
_entity_poly.type
_entity_poly.pdbx_seq_one_letter_code
_entity_poly.pdbx_strand_id
1 'polypeptide(L)'
;MVATAMELGDVVDVAAHGSGRQVLVILARGPAGPPLRLVLDLVGESLVATGRPTEVGEAGAERVAVTLFGGSEWVAWDTTSQRFLLRSSDASTRTLDRGDGFTRPTLATDGANLAVADGDRVVRFYGADGGEVAAQEMSGPFAASPLA
;
A
#
# COMPACT_ATOMS: atom_id res chain seq x y z
N MET A 1 15.73 -29.63 9.51
CA MET A 1 14.74 -28.97 8.65
C MET A 1 15.38 -27.68 8.15
N VAL A 2 15.88 -27.68 6.92
CA VAL A 2 16.62 -26.56 6.35
C VAL A 2 15.59 -25.48 6.01
N ALA A 3 15.71 -24.30 6.62
CA ALA A 3 14.94 -23.14 6.19
C ALA A 3 15.46 -22.78 4.79
N THR A 4 14.67 -23.11 3.77
CA THR A 4 14.90 -22.62 2.42
C THR A 4 14.93 -21.10 2.51
N ALA A 5 16.05 -20.48 2.14
CA ALA A 5 16.12 -19.03 2.02
C ALA A 5 14.97 -18.60 1.09
N MET A 6 14.04 -17.82 1.64
CA MET A 6 12.99 -17.22 0.83
C MET A 6 13.70 -16.20 -0.05
N GLU A 7 13.84 -16.50 -1.34
CA GLU A 7 14.19 -15.46 -2.31
C GLU A 7 13.03 -14.47 -2.32
N LEU A 8 13.17 -13.44 -1.49
CA LEU A 8 12.48 -12.18 -1.69
C LEU A 8 12.95 -11.71 -3.07
N GLY A 9 12.02 -11.58 -4.02
CA GLY A 9 12.30 -10.84 -5.25
C GLY A 9 12.73 -9.40 -4.91
N ASP A 10 13.13 -8.63 -5.93
CA ASP A 10 13.55 -7.24 -5.73
C ASP A 10 12.56 -6.48 -4.84
N VAL A 11 13.08 -5.81 -3.80
CA VAL A 11 12.26 -4.94 -2.94
C VAL A 11 11.84 -3.73 -3.75
N VAL A 12 10.57 -3.68 -4.16
CA VAL A 12 10.10 -2.64 -5.09
C VAL A 12 9.65 -1.35 -4.39
N ASP A 13 9.21 -1.44 -3.14
CA ASP A 13 8.91 -0.26 -2.31
C ASP A 13 8.95 -0.60 -0.81
N VAL A 14 9.17 0.42 0.01
CA VAL A 14 9.14 0.36 1.48
C VAL A 14 8.44 1.63 1.95
N ALA A 15 7.22 1.50 2.44
CA ALA A 15 6.58 2.57 3.17
C ALA A 15 6.71 2.26 4.67
N ALA A 16 7.45 3.12 5.36
CA ALA A 16 7.66 3.04 6.80
C ALA A 16 6.49 3.66 7.55
N HIS A 17 5.99 2.96 8.56
CA HIS A 17 4.95 3.48 9.44
C HIS A 17 5.24 3.16 10.90
N GLY A 18 5.15 4.16 11.79
CA GLY A 18 4.71 3.91 13.16
C GLY A 18 5.01 4.99 14.19
N SER A 19 4.20 4.93 15.25
CA SER A 19 4.24 5.75 16.47
C SER A 19 5.52 5.48 17.27
N GLY A 20 6.65 5.97 16.75
CA GLY A 20 7.94 6.08 17.45
C GLY A 20 8.68 4.77 17.76
N ARG A 21 8.05 3.59 17.67
CA ARG A 21 8.70 2.29 17.99
C ARG A 21 8.39 1.13 17.05
N GLN A 22 7.40 1.24 16.17
CA GLN A 22 7.11 0.22 15.17
C GLN A 22 7.32 0.78 13.77
N VAL A 23 7.77 -0.07 12.86
CA VAL A 23 7.87 0.17 11.43
C VAL A 23 7.13 -0.96 10.72
N LEU A 24 5.95 -0.67 10.18
CA LEU A 24 5.32 -1.54 9.19
C LEU A 24 6.04 -1.36 7.86
N VAL A 25 6.31 -2.46 7.18
CA VAL A 25 6.88 -2.50 5.83
C VAL A 25 6.00 -3.39 4.97
N ILE A 26 5.53 -2.86 3.84
CA ILE A 26 4.89 -3.67 2.79
C ILE A 26 5.83 -3.75 1.59
N LEU A 27 6.17 -4.97 1.18
CA LEU A 27 7.07 -5.27 0.07
C LEU A 27 6.26 -5.78 -1.12
N ALA A 28 6.53 -5.27 -2.32
CA ALA A 28 6.03 -5.92 -3.53
C ALA A 28 6.90 -7.15 -3.86
N ARG A 29 6.28 -8.26 -4.27
CA ARG A 29 6.99 -9.48 -4.73
C ARG A 29 7.14 -9.57 -6.25
N GLY A 30 6.68 -8.55 -6.99
CA GLY A 30 6.62 -8.60 -8.44
C GLY A 30 5.60 -9.62 -8.95
N PRO A 31 5.76 -10.17 -10.17
CA PRO A 31 4.79 -11.07 -10.80
C PRO A 31 4.61 -12.41 -10.06
N ALA A 32 5.49 -12.74 -9.11
CA ALA A 32 5.57 -14.05 -8.48
C ALA A 32 4.63 -14.24 -7.26
N GLY A 33 4.04 -13.17 -6.69
CA GLY A 33 3.21 -13.31 -5.50
C GLY A 33 2.56 -12.02 -5.00
N PRO A 34 1.73 -12.11 -3.95
CA PRO A 34 1.08 -10.94 -3.35
C PRO A 34 2.08 -10.06 -2.61
N PRO A 35 1.71 -8.80 -2.31
CA PRO A 35 2.46 -7.97 -1.37
C PRO A 35 2.70 -8.71 -0.04
N LEU A 36 3.87 -8.48 0.56
CA LEU A 36 4.22 -9.03 1.88
C LEU A 36 4.21 -7.94 2.93
N ARG A 37 3.47 -8.18 4.00
CA ARG A 37 3.46 -7.37 5.21
C ARG A 37 4.49 -7.88 6.20
N LEU A 38 5.38 -7.01 6.65
CA LEU A 38 6.38 -7.26 7.69
C LEU A 38 6.28 -6.16 8.76
N VAL A 39 6.22 -6.57 10.03
CA VAL A 39 6.22 -5.65 11.17
C VAL A 39 7.60 -5.68 11.82
N LEU A 40 8.19 -4.50 12.01
CA LEU A 40 9.48 -4.31 12.64
C LEU A 40 9.30 -3.49 13.93
N ASP A 41 9.98 -3.84 15.00
CA ASP A 41 10.13 -3.04 16.21
C ASP A 41 11.49 -2.34 16.21
N LEU A 42 11.52 -1.08 16.64
CA LEU A 42 12.75 -0.39 16.99
C LEU A 42 13.19 -0.83 18.40
N VAL A 43 14.26 -1.60 18.46
CA VAL A 43 14.89 -2.09 19.68
C VAL A 43 16.27 -1.43 19.81
N GLY A 44 16.34 -0.38 20.64
CA GLY A 44 17.50 0.50 20.68
C GLY A 44 17.61 1.30 19.38
N GLU A 45 18.68 1.07 18.61
CA GLU A 45 18.90 1.70 17.30
C GLU A 45 18.65 0.73 16.12
N SER A 46 18.19 -0.49 16.41
CA SER A 46 18.02 -1.54 15.40
C SER A 46 16.54 -1.82 15.12
N LEU A 47 16.20 -2.05 13.87
CA LEU A 47 14.90 -2.59 13.46
C LEU A 47 14.93 -4.12 13.49
N VAL A 48 14.00 -4.73 14.23
CA VAL A 48 13.91 -6.17 14.41
C VAL A 48 12.52 -6.65 13.99
N ALA A 49 12.46 -7.63 13.11
CA ALA A 49 11.19 -8.25 12.72
C ALA A 49 10.51 -8.91 13.93
N THR A 50 9.24 -8.59 14.15
CA THR A 50 8.44 -9.13 15.27
C THR A 50 7.77 -10.46 14.93
N GLY A 51 7.85 -10.88 13.67
CA GLY A 51 7.25 -12.11 13.16
C GLY A 51 7.69 -12.44 11.74
N ARG A 52 7.06 -13.46 11.18
CA ARG A 52 7.24 -13.83 9.77
C ARG A 52 6.47 -12.87 8.86
N PRO A 53 6.96 -12.57 7.65
CA PRO A 53 6.17 -11.87 6.65
C PRO A 53 4.84 -12.58 6.40
N THR A 54 3.77 -11.80 6.25
CA THR A 54 2.43 -12.30 5.93
C THR A 54 2.01 -11.78 4.56
N GLU A 55 1.44 -12.64 3.72
CA GLU A 55 0.87 -12.22 2.44
C GLU A 55 -0.38 -11.36 2.65
N VAL A 56 -0.50 -10.28 1.88
CA VAL A 56 -1.65 -9.37 1.92
C VAL A 56 -2.09 -9.03 0.50
N GLY A 57 -3.38 -9.24 0.19
CA GLY A 57 -3.94 -8.94 -1.12
C GLY A 57 -3.66 -10.01 -2.18
N GLU A 58 -3.83 -9.62 -3.45
CA GLU A 58 -3.67 -10.49 -4.61
C GLU A 58 -2.25 -10.47 -5.19
N ALA A 59 -1.91 -11.52 -5.95
CA ALA A 59 -0.60 -11.68 -6.57
C ALA A 59 -0.33 -10.67 -7.70
N GLY A 60 0.96 -10.49 -7.99
CA GLY A 60 1.42 -9.70 -9.13
C GLY A 60 1.66 -8.24 -8.81
N ALA A 61 1.91 -7.90 -7.54
CA ALA A 61 2.16 -6.52 -7.14
C ALA A 61 3.48 -5.98 -7.72
N GLU A 62 3.38 -4.92 -8.52
CA GLU A 62 4.50 -4.19 -9.13
C GLU A 62 4.85 -2.93 -8.34
N ARG A 63 3.88 -2.32 -7.65
CA ARG A 63 4.06 -1.08 -6.86
C ARG A 63 3.14 -1.11 -5.65
N VAL A 64 3.53 -0.49 -4.54
CA VAL A 64 2.75 -0.50 -3.29
C VAL A 64 2.82 0.86 -2.60
N ALA A 65 1.72 1.29 -1.99
CA ALA A 65 1.66 2.34 -0.99
C ALA A 65 0.91 1.85 0.25
N VAL A 66 1.30 2.32 1.43
CA VAL A 66 0.57 2.04 2.68
C VAL A 66 0.45 3.30 3.54
N THR A 67 -0.68 3.43 4.24
CA THR A 67 -0.88 4.44 5.28
C THR A 67 -1.71 3.88 6.43
N LEU A 68 -1.72 4.57 7.57
CA LEU A 68 -2.68 4.32 8.65
C LEU A 68 -3.77 5.38 8.67
N PHE A 69 -5.00 4.91 8.80
CA PHE A 69 -6.15 5.77 8.97
C PHE A 69 -7.29 5.01 9.66
N GLY A 70 -7.93 5.64 10.65
CA GLY A 70 -9.03 5.01 11.39
C GLY A 70 -8.63 3.76 12.18
N GLY A 71 -7.37 3.66 12.63
CA GLY A 71 -6.85 2.46 13.31
C GLY A 71 -6.64 1.26 12.39
N SER A 72 -6.74 1.45 11.06
CA SER A 72 -6.53 0.40 10.06
C SER A 72 -5.32 0.73 9.19
N GLU A 73 -4.56 -0.30 8.83
CA GLU A 73 -3.64 -0.24 7.68
C GLU A 73 -4.46 -0.22 6.40
N TRP A 74 -4.10 0.70 5.51
CA TRP A 74 -4.63 0.83 4.17
C TRP A 74 -3.49 0.60 3.18
N VAL A 75 -3.61 -0.42 2.35
CA VAL A 75 -2.57 -0.82 1.41
C VAL A 75 -3.12 -0.71 0.00
N ALA A 76 -2.47 0.07 -0.86
CA ALA A 76 -2.78 0.13 -2.27
C ALA A 76 -1.65 -0.48 -3.08
N TRP A 77 -1.96 -1.28 -4.09
CA TRP A 77 -0.95 -1.86 -4.97
C TRP A 77 -1.43 -1.97 -6.40
N ASP A 78 -0.49 -1.92 -7.33
CA ASP A 78 -0.74 -2.14 -8.75
C ASP A 78 -0.31 -3.55 -9.13
N THR A 79 -1.12 -4.22 -9.94
CA THR A 79 -0.73 -5.35 -10.78
C THR A 79 -0.58 -4.89 -12.22
N THR A 80 -0.21 -5.79 -13.13
CA THR A 80 -0.06 -5.49 -14.56
C THR A 80 -1.34 -4.94 -15.22
N SER A 81 -2.52 -5.14 -14.64
CA SER A 81 -3.78 -4.67 -15.23
C SER A 81 -4.67 -3.87 -14.28
N GLN A 82 -4.40 -3.87 -12.98
CA GLN A 82 -5.36 -3.39 -12.00
C GLN A 82 -4.67 -2.69 -10.82
N ARG A 83 -5.37 -1.74 -10.20
CA ARG A 83 -5.03 -1.23 -8.88
C ARG A 83 -5.99 -1.78 -7.84
N PHE A 84 -5.46 -2.09 -6.66
CA PHE A 84 -6.24 -2.57 -5.53
C PHE A 84 -6.04 -1.69 -4.31
N LEU A 85 -7.04 -1.69 -3.42
CA LEU A 85 -7.00 -1.06 -2.11
C LEU A 85 -7.52 -2.05 -1.06
N LEU A 86 -6.67 -2.44 -0.11
CA LEU A 86 -6.98 -3.27 1.04
C LEU A 86 -7.14 -2.41 2.28
N ARG A 87 -8.16 -2.71 3.10
CA ARG A 87 -8.26 -2.26 4.48
C ARG A 87 -8.07 -3.45 5.42
N SER A 88 -7.05 -3.37 6.27
CA SER A 88 -6.65 -4.50 7.14
C SER A 88 -7.68 -4.88 8.21
N SER A 89 -8.47 -3.94 8.73
CA SER A 89 -9.37 -4.20 9.85
C SER A 89 -10.50 -5.19 9.54
N ASP A 90 -10.91 -5.27 8.27
CA ASP A 90 -11.96 -6.16 7.78
C ASP A 90 -11.49 -7.02 6.60
N ALA A 91 -10.21 -6.93 6.24
CA ALA A 91 -9.60 -7.55 5.07
C ALA A 91 -10.34 -7.28 3.76
N SER A 92 -11.11 -6.19 3.67
CA SER A 92 -11.84 -5.82 2.46
C SER A 92 -10.87 -5.31 1.40
N THR A 93 -11.03 -5.79 0.17
CA THR A 93 -10.27 -5.34 -0.99
C THR A 93 -11.21 -4.70 -2.01
N ARG A 94 -10.77 -3.59 -2.60
CA ARG A 94 -11.47 -2.88 -3.68
C ARG A 94 -10.61 -2.81 -4.92
N THR A 95 -11.27 -2.92 -6.05
CA THR A 95 -10.68 -2.67 -7.36
C THR A 95 -10.77 -1.18 -7.69
N LEU A 96 -9.65 -0.58 -8.04
CA LEU A 96 -9.52 0.82 -8.48
C LEU A 96 -8.98 0.85 -9.90
N ASP A 97 -9.28 1.89 -10.65
CA ASP A 97 -8.62 2.19 -11.90
C ASP A 97 -7.11 2.35 -11.66
N ARG A 98 -6.33 1.67 -12.51
CA ARG A 98 -4.87 1.74 -12.47
C ARG A 98 -4.37 3.04 -13.08
N GLY A 99 -5.11 3.60 -14.05
CA GLY A 99 -4.62 4.66 -14.93
C GLY A 99 -3.61 4.14 -15.95
N ASP A 100 -3.13 5.03 -16.81
CA ASP A 100 -2.30 4.75 -17.98
C ASP A 100 -0.81 4.52 -17.63
N GLY A 101 -0.50 4.26 -16.35
CA GLY A 101 0.76 3.69 -15.89
C GLY A 101 1.76 4.69 -15.28
N PHE A 102 1.46 5.99 -15.34
CA PHE A 102 2.35 7.02 -14.77
C PHE A 102 2.12 7.26 -13.28
N THR A 103 0.92 7.00 -12.76
CA THR A 103 0.62 7.22 -11.35
C THR A 103 0.97 5.96 -10.56
N ARG A 104 1.81 6.10 -9.52
CA ARG A 104 1.99 5.06 -8.51
C ARG A 104 0.72 5.00 -7.65
N PRO A 105 0.40 3.86 -7.02
CA PRO A 105 -0.64 3.84 -5.99
C PRO A 105 -0.27 4.90 -4.94
N THR A 106 -1.22 5.78 -4.63
CA THR A 106 -0.97 6.94 -3.76
C THR A 106 -2.09 7.03 -2.73
N LEU A 107 -1.68 7.14 -1.46
CA LEU A 107 -2.56 7.25 -0.31
C LEU A 107 -2.14 8.45 0.51
N ALA A 108 -3.12 9.23 0.97
CA ALA A 108 -2.91 10.33 1.89
C ALA A 108 -4.08 10.41 2.87
N THR A 109 -3.89 11.07 4.01
CA THR A 109 -4.97 11.30 4.97
C THR A 109 -4.89 12.72 5.51
N ASP A 110 -6.05 13.34 5.73
CA ASP A 110 -6.22 14.60 6.44
C ASP A 110 -6.60 14.40 7.92
N GLY A 111 -6.61 13.14 8.39
CA GLY A 111 -7.04 12.73 9.73
C GLY A 111 -8.56 12.48 9.85
N ALA A 112 -9.37 13.00 8.93
CA ALA A 112 -10.82 12.76 8.87
C ALA A 112 -11.20 11.76 7.76
N ASN A 113 -10.42 11.74 6.67
CA ASN A 113 -10.62 10.95 5.47
C ASN A 113 -9.30 10.35 4.99
N LEU A 114 -9.41 9.25 4.26
CA LEU A 114 -8.35 8.72 3.41
C LEU A 114 -8.58 9.19 1.97
N ALA A 115 -7.63 9.90 1.39
CA ALA A 115 -7.57 10.20 -0.03
C ALA A 115 -6.80 9.09 -0.76
N VAL A 116 -7.38 8.63 -1.87
CA VAL A 116 -6.85 7.54 -2.70
C VAL A 116 -6.87 7.95 -4.16
N ALA A 117 -5.72 7.84 -4.83
CA ALA A 117 -5.66 8.03 -6.27
C ALA A 117 -6.31 6.83 -7.01
N ASP A 118 -7.37 7.12 -7.74
CA ASP A 118 -8.12 6.21 -8.60
C ASP A 118 -7.92 6.60 -10.07
N GLY A 119 -7.17 5.79 -10.80
CA GLY A 119 -6.71 6.13 -12.14
C GLY A 119 -5.83 7.37 -12.16
N ASP A 120 -5.89 8.09 -13.29
CA ASP A 120 -5.01 9.23 -13.54
C ASP A 120 -5.66 10.58 -13.26
N ARG A 121 -6.92 10.66 -12.85
CA ARG A 121 -7.59 11.96 -12.62
C ARG A 121 -8.64 11.97 -11.52
N VAL A 122 -8.89 10.85 -10.86
CA VAL A 122 -9.92 10.77 -9.81
C VAL A 122 -9.26 10.55 -8.46
N VAL A 123 -9.60 11.39 -7.49
CA VAL A 123 -9.28 11.14 -6.08
C VAL A 123 -10.56 10.68 -5.40
N ARG A 124 -10.56 9.49 -4.82
CA ARG A 124 -11.64 9.01 -3.95
C ARG A 124 -11.28 9.26 -2.50
N PHE A 125 -12.29 9.62 -1.72
CA PHE A 125 -12.18 9.83 -0.29
C PHE A 125 -12.98 8.76 0.45
N TYR A 126 -12.35 8.14 1.45
CA TYR A 126 -12.96 7.12 2.27
C TYR A 126 -12.99 7.52 3.75
N GLY A 127 -14.09 7.19 4.41
CA GLY A 127 -14.23 7.25 5.86
C GLY A 127 -13.44 6.14 6.55
N ALA A 128 -13.20 6.31 7.85
CA ALA A 128 -12.47 5.34 8.66
C ALA A 128 -13.14 3.97 8.71
N ASP A 129 -14.47 3.91 8.48
CA ASP A 129 -15.31 2.73 8.35
C ASP A 129 -15.21 2.05 6.97
N GLY A 130 -14.47 2.66 6.06
CA GLY A 130 -14.25 2.22 4.69
C GLY A 130 -15.33 2.63 3.70
N GLY A 131 -16.35 3.40 4.09
CA GLY A 131 -17.32 3.95 3.14
C GLY A 131 -16.69 5.01 2.24
N GLU A 132 -16.98 5.01 0.93
CA GLU A 132 -16.63 6.15 0.07
C GLU A 132 -17.52 7.33 0.46
N VAL A 133 -16.91 8.47 0.78
CA VAL A 133 -17.61 9.69 1.22
C VAL A 133 -17.66 10.76 0.14
N ALA A 134 -16.71 10.75 -0.79
CA ALA A 134 -16.65 11.66 -1.92
C ALA A 134 -15.71 11.15 -3.02
N ALA A 135 -15.88 11.69 -4.22
CA ALA A 135 -14.91 11.58 -5.30
C ALA A 135 -14.74 12.95 -5.96
N GLN A 136 -13.50 13.28 -6.32
CA GLN A 136 -13.16 14.50 -7.04
C GLN A 136 -12.47 14.12 -8.34
N GLU A 137 -13.06 14.54 -9.46
CA GLU A 137 -12.41 14.49 -10.76
C GLU A 137 -11.58 15.77 -10.97
N MET A 138 -10.33 15.59 -11.36
CA MET A 138 -9.40 16.67 -11.68
C MET A 138 -9.58 17.09 -13.14
N SER A 139 -9.40 18.38 -13.43
CA SER A 139 -9.51 18.93 -14.79
C SER A 139 -8.42 18.44 -15.76
N GLY A 140 -7.41 17.71 -15.27
CA GLY A 140 -6.33 17.10 -16.03
C GLY A 140 -5.74 15.93 -15.25
N PRO A 141 -4.88 15.12 -15.89
CA PRO A 141 -4.28 13.98 -15.21
C PRO A 141 -3.38 14.44 -14.05
N PHE A 142 -3.24 13.58 -13.05
CA PHE A 142 -2.24 13.73 -12.00
C PHE A 142 -0.88 13.91 -12.67
N ALA A 143 -0.17 14.97 -12.27
CA ALA A 143 1.14 15.24 -12.82
C ALA A 143 2.05 14.03 -12.58
N ALA A 144 2.68 13.52 -13.63
CA ALA A 144 3.75 12.57 -13.48
C ALA A 144 4.79 13.24 -12.58
N SER A 145 5.10 12.64 -11.42
CA SER A 145 6.21 13.10 -10.62
C SER A 145 7.46 12.94 -11.49
N PRO A 146 8.13 14.02 -11.92
CA PRO A 146 9.40 13.86 -12.61
C PRO A 146 10.33 13.24 -11.58
N LEU A 147 10.77 12.00 -11.83
CA LEU A 147 11.71 11.29 -10.97
C LEU A 147 12.91 12.21 -10.72
N ALA A 148 13.19 12.47 -9.44
CA ALA A 148 14.47 12.96 -8.93
C ALA A 148 15.16 11.81 -8.21
#